data_AF-A0A7V0VYX4-F1
#
_entry.id   AF-A0A7V0VYX4-F1
#
_cell.length_a   1.000
_cell.length_b   1.000
_cell.length_c   1.000
_cell.angle_alpha   90.00
_cell.angle_beta   90.00
_cell.angle_gamma   90.00
#
_symmetry.space_group_name_H-M   'P 1'
#
loop_
_entity.id
_entity.type
_entity.pdbx_description
1 polymer ?
#
loop_
_entity_poly.entity_id
_entity_poly.type
_entity_poly.pdbx_seq_one_letter_code
_entity_poly.pdbx_strand_id
1 'polypeptide(L)'
;IEPSGKNWNDVIKQFEKIVKDHPKNKVADNAQYNIGQCYIWANSVLKSSPQKAIKAFDYLINHYPNSEFADDAYYWRAYAYSLKGDYKRAIQEYERFGAKYPKSDLYQESLYQIRECKLKLGVKIEYADEDHPLKDLNKAKIETEEKRQIIKPTEIKTQEDRKPDQKTTIETAKPSQIPEKTHPPLIGVPESKISPNIQEKKDDRTVVKNIRFSSSLGVTRVVLDINKPAKYESGRLENPLRVYLDIKNSVFYPSKQNINIDDDIIKGIRASQFDEDTVRVVLDLKNLKNYKVFSLDNPNRIAIDVYGQEETSSTTKNKTDQKKDDPQITKPKPAIQHKDDELRKPYENNAPTLVRQLGLKVKTIVIDPGHGGKDPGAMSKFGLCEKDVVLDIAKRLKNLLSAKGTYNVYMTRESDIFVPLEDRTDFANKNGADLFISIHINSSPNSDARGIETYYLSLADDDESRMTAALENMASEKGIKELGILLSRILKTAKVAESRAFAGITQYYLCKKTGSYNRGVRKAPFIVLIGANAPSILVELGFISNQNDVELLKSDDYKDKIAYALMSGIEEYIKSINSTG
;
A
#
# COMPACT_ATOMS: atom_id res chain seq x y z
N ILE A 1 9.35 3.90 -3.51
CA ILE A 1 9.55 3.98 -4.98
C ILE A 1 8.16 4.03 -5.59
N GLU A 2 7.82 5.15 -6.23
CA GLU A 2 6.45 5.38 -6.72
C GLU A 2 5.93 4.19 -7.56
N PRO A 3 4.74 3.65 -7.26
CA PRO A 3 4.23 2.42 -7.86
C PRO A 3 4.19 2.55 -9.38
N SER A 4 5.04 1.77 -10.07
CA SER A 4 5.27 1.95 -11.51
C SER A 4 3.96 1.96 -12.30
N GLY A 5 3.84 2.87 -13.28
CA GLY A 5 2.59 3.10 -14.02
C GLY A 5 1.99 1.85 -14.69
N LYS A 6 2.76 0.77 -14.86
CA LYS A 6 2.22 -0.53 -15.31
C LYS A 6 1.20 -1.12 -14.32
N ASN A 7 1.44 -0.99 -13.01
CA ASN A 7 0.55 -1.48 -11.96
C ASN A 7 -0.83 -0.81 -12.02
N TRP A 8 -0.84 0.52 -12.05
CA TRP A 8 -2.05 1.34 -12.17
C TRP A 8 -2.86 1.01 -13.42
N ASN A 9 -2.24 0.86 -14.59
CA ASN A 9 -2.97 0.47 -15.81
C ASN A 9 -3.66 -0.89 -15.67
N ASP A 10 -3.10 -1.84 -14.93
CA ASP A 10 -3.67 -3.19 -14.77
C ASP A 10 -4.77 -3.24 -13.67
N VAL A 11 -4.76 -2.32 -12.71
CA VAL A 11 -5.89 -2.06 -11.79
C VAL A 11 -7.03 -1.36 -12.54
N ILE A 12 -6.72 -0.28 -13.27
CA ILE A 12 -7.71 0.51 -14.02
C ILE A 12 -8.48 -0.36 -15.02
N LYS A 13 -7.81 -1.27 -15.74
CA LYS A 13 -8.48 -2.24 -16.64
C LYS A 13 -9.52 -3.12 -15.96
N GLN A 14 -9.35 -3.44 -14.68
CA GLN A 14 -10.30 -4.28 -13.94
C GLN A 14 -11.57 -3.49 -13.64
N PHE A 15 -11.44 -2.23 -13.21
CA PHE A 15 -12.58 -1.33 -13.07
C PHE A 15 -13.23 -1.00 -14.42
N GLU A 16 -12.45 -0.70 -15.47
CA GLU A 16 -12.95 -0.48 -16.84
C GLU A 16 -13.75 -1.69 -17.34
N LYS A 17 -13.31 -2.92 -17.02
CA LYS A 17 -14.06 -4.15 -17.32
C LYS A 17 -15.39 -4.21 -16.55
N ILE A 18 -15.41 -3.89 -15.26
CA ILE A 18 -16.65 -3.86 -14.46
C ILE A 18 -17.66 -2.85 -15.03
N VAL A 19 -17.21 -1.64 -15.38
CA VAL A 19 -18.05 -0.62 -16.02
C VAL A 19 -18.60 -1.12 -17.36
N LYS A 20 -17.76 -1.77 -18.18
CA LYS A 20 -18.13 -2.28 -19.50
C LYS A 20 -19.10 -3.47 -19.44
N ASP A 21 -18.83 -4.44 -18.57
CA ASP A 21 -19.56 -5.71 -18.53
C ASP A 21 -20.86 -5.61 -17.70
N HIS A 22 -20.93 -4.67 -16.75
CA HIS A 22 -22.09 -4.48 -15.85
C HIS A 22 -22.61 -3.01 -15.74
N PRO A 23 -22.77 -2.26 -16.86
CA PRO A 23 -22.93 -0.79 -16.87
C PRO A 23 -24.18 -0.23 -16.18
N LYS A 24 -25.12 -1.08 -15.72
CA LYS A 24 -26.36 -0.69 -15.02
C LYS A 24 -26.40 -1.13 -13.55
N ASN A 25 -25.30 -1.67 -13.02
CA ASN A 25 -25.19 -2.14 -11.63
C ASN A 25 -24.60 -1.05 -10.72
N LYS A 26 -24.96 -1.02 -9.43
CA LYS A 26 -24.37 -0.16 -8.37
C LYS A 26 -22.87 -0.41 -8.09
N VAL A 27 -22.25 -1.30 -8.85
CA VAL A 27 -20.82 -1.58 -8.81
C VAL A 27 -20.11 -0.84 -9.97
N ALA A 28 -20.82 -0.44 -11.01
CA ALA A 28 -20.24 0.24 -12.17
C ALA A 28 -19.98 1.72 -11.92
N ASP A 29 -20.83 2.43 -11.19
CA ASP A 29 -20.57 3.80 -10.76
C ASP A 29 -19.45 3.88 -9.71
N ASN A 30 -19.41 2.95 -8.75
CA ASN A 30 -18.29 2.77 -7.82
C ASN A 30 -16.97 2.44 -8.57
N ALA A 31 -16.99 1.49 -9.52
CA ALA A 31 -15.82 1.19 -10.35
C ALA A 31 -15.38 2.41 -11.17
N GLN A 32 -16.32 3.16 -11.75
CA GLN A 32 -16.04 4.37 -12.51
C GLN A 32 -15.41 5.48 -11.65
N TYR A 33 -15.86 5.63 -10.40
CA TYR A 33 -15.26 6.54 -9.43
C TYR A 33 -13.80 6.15 -9.13
N ASN A 34 -13.55 4.86 -8.89
CA ASN A 34 -12.22 4.32 -8.64
C ASN A 34 -11.27 4.43 -9.85
N ILE A 35 -11.75 4.39 -11.11
CA ILE A 35 -10.93 4.74 -12.29
C ILE A 35 -10.42 6.18 -12.18
N GLY A 36 -11.29 7.11 -11.76
CA GLY A 36 -10.92 8.51 -11.52
C GLY A 36 -9.84 8.63 -10.44
N GLN A 37 -10.04 7.99 -9.29
CA GLN A 37 -9.08 8.02 -8.18
C GLN A 37 -7.73 7.37 -8.54
N CYS A 38 -7.73 6.23 -9.24
CA CYS A 38 -6.51 5.63 -9.76
C CYS A 38 -5.70 6.60 -10.65
N TYR A 39 -6.38 7.46 -11.44
CA TYR A 39 -5.70 8.51 -12.21
C TYR A 39 -5.30 9.74 -11.38
N ILE A 40 -5.91 10.01 -10.23
CA ILE A 40 -5.43 11.01 -9.26
C ILE A 40 -4.14 10.53 -8.61
N TRP A 41 -4.12 9.33 -8.02
CA TRP A 41 -2.96 8.81 -7.29
C TRP A 41 -1.80 8.45 -8.21
N ALA A 42 -2.07 7.98 -9.44
CA ALA A 42 -1.04 7.73 -10.45
C ALA A 42 -0.53 9.01 -11.16
N ASN A 43 -0.70 10.20 -10.60
CA ASN A 43 -0.34 11.46 -11.28
C ASN A 43 1.15 11.55 -11.67
N SER A 44 2.06 11.20 -10.77
CA SER A 44 3.51 11.25 -11.02
C SER A 44 4.01 10.17 -11.98
N VAL A 45 3.36 9.00 -12.01
CA VAL A 45 3.81 7.79 -12.72
C VAL A 45 3.10 7.51 -14.05
N LEU A 46 1.97 8.17 -14.33
CA LEU A 46 1.21 8.00 -15.57
C LEU A 46 1.04 9.31 -16.35
N LYS A 47 1.54 9.32 -17.59
CA LYS A 47 1.42 10.46 -18.50
C LYS A 47 -0.05 10.85 -18.72
N SER A 48 -0.31 12.15 -18.58
CA SER A 48 -1.64 12.78 -18.73
C SER A 48 -2.69 12.34 -17.71
N SER A 49 -2.29 11.75 -16.57
CA SER A 49 -3.18 11.32 -15.49
C SER A 49 -4.28 12.31 -15.10
N PRO A 50 -4.01 13.61 -14.82
CA PRO A 50 -5.06 14.56 -14.47
C PRO A 50 -6.13 14.70 -15.56
N GLN A 51 -5.72 14.67 -16.83
CA GLN A 51 -6.64 14.74 -17.96
C GLN A 51 -7.46 13.45 -18.17
N LYS A 52 -6.98 12.30 -17.65
CA LYS A 52 -7.73 11.04 -17.61
C LYS A 52 -8.67 10.97 -16.39
N ALA A 53 -8.24 11.45 -15.23
CA ALA A 53 -9.08 11.63 -14.04
C ALA A 53 -10.29 12.52 -14.35
N ILE A 54 -10.07 13.68 -14.99
CA ILE A 54 -11.15 14.57 -15.48
C ILE A 54 -12.17 13.77 -16.31
N LYS A 55 -11.71 13.00 -17.32
CA LYS A 55 -12.59 12.20 -18.18
C LYS A 55 -13.33 11.08 -17.43
N ALA A 56 -12.70 10.47 -16.43
CA ALA A 56 -13.32 9.41 -15.64
C ALA A 56 -14.43 9.94 -14.72
N PHE A 57 -14.20 11.08 -14.06
CA PHE A 57 -15.22 11.76 -13.27
C PHE A 57 -16.30 12.41 -14.15
N ASP A 58 -15.96 12.96 -15.31
CA ASP A 58 -16.94 13.40 -16.32
C ASP A 58 -17.84 12.26 -16.78
N TYR A 59 -17.29 11.05 -17.00
CA TYR A 59 -18.10 9.90 -17.37
C TYR A 59 -19.07 9.55 -16.23
N LEU A 60 -18.63 9.52 -14.97
CA LEU A 60 -19.51 9.27 -13.82
C LEU A 60 -20.63 10.31 -13.74
N ILE A 61 -20.30 11.59 -13.77
CA ILE A 61 -21.26 12.70 -13.66
C ILE A 61 -22.34 12.66 -14.75
N ASN A 62 -22.00 12.20 -15.95
CA ASN A 62 -22.94 12.14 -17.08
C ASN A 62 -23.74 10.83 -17.18
N HIS A 63 -23.16 9.68 -16.83
CA HIS A 63 -23.83 8.36 -16.96
C HIS A 63 -24.44 7.85 -15.64
N TYR A 64 -23.91 8.32 -14.50
CA TYR A 64 -24.35 7.96 -13.16
C TYR A 64 -24.67 9.22 -12.31
N PRO A 65 -25.52 10.15 -12.79
CA PRO A 65 -25.80 11.42 -12.11
C PRO A 65 -26.49 11.28 -10.73
N ASN A 66 -27.05 10.09 -10.45
CA ASN A 66 -27.70 9.71 -9.20
C ASN A 66 -26.83 8.78 -8.33
N SER A 67 -25.54 8.64 -8.64
CA SER A 67 -24.59 7.87 -7.83
C SER A 67 -24.38 8.53 -6.46
N GLU A 68 -24.05 7.74 -5.45
CA GLU A 68 -23.57 8.26 -4.16
C GLU A 68 -22.18 8.93 -4.28
N PHE A 69 -21.40 8.58 -5.30
CA PHE A 69 -20.11 9.21 -5.62
C PHE A 69 -20.25 10.44 -6.55
N ALA A 70 -21.48 10.92 -6.77
CA ALA A 70 -21.72 11.96 -7.77
C ALA A 70 -21.17 13.33 -7.36
N ASP A 71 -21.31 13.74 -6.11
CA ASP A 71 -20.76 15.00 -5.58
C ASP A 71 -19.24 14.92 -5.43
N ASP A 72 -18.76 13.80 -4.89
CA ASP A 72 -17.36 13.39 -4.87
C ASP A 72 -16.69 13.54 -6.25
N ALA A 73 -17.32 13.04 -7.32
CA ALA A 73 -16.79 13.17 -8.68
C ALA A 73 -16.70 14.64 -9.16
N TYR A 74 -17.58 15.55 -8.72
CA TYR A 74 -17.43 16.99 -9.03
C TYR A 74 -16.22 17.58 -8.29
N TYR A 75 -16.04 17.27 -6.99
CA TYR A 75 -14.88 17.70 -6.21
C TYR A 75 -13.57 17.17 -6.81
N TRP A 76 -13.47 15.86 -7.06
CA TRP A 76 -12.24 15.24 -7.57
C TRP A 76 -11.94 15.60 -9.04
N ARG A 77 -12.96 15.95 -9.86
CA ARG A 77 -12.72 16.60 -11.16
C ARG A 77 -12.10 17.98 -11.00
N ALA A 78 -12.57 18.80 -10.06
CA ALA A 78 -11.98 20.12 -9.78
C ALA A 78 -10.54 19.99 -9.27
N TYR A 79 -10.26 19.02 -8.40
CA TYR A 79 -8.90 18.66 -7.96
C TYR A 79 -8.01 18.23 -9.14
N ALA A 80 -8.54 17.44 -10.07
CA ALA A 80 -7.81 17.07 -11.29
C ALA A 80 -7.47 18.28 -12.20
N TYR A 81 -8.30 19.33 -12.24
CA TYR A 81 -7.92 20.60 -12.89
C TYR A 81 -6.79 21.33 -12.13
N SER A 82 -6.79 21.30 -10.80
CA SER A 82 -5.70 21.85 -9.98
C SER A 82 -4.37 21.09 -10.21
N LEU A 83 -4.39 19.76 -10.22
CA LEU A 83 -3.23 18.92 -10.56
C LEU A 83 -2.71 19.14 -11.99
N LYS A 84 -3.57 19.57 -12.91
CA LYS A 84 -3.20 19.95 -14.29
C LYS A 84 -2.56 21.36 -14.37
N GLY A 85 -2.58 22.14 -13.28
CA GLY A 85 -2.15 23.53 -13.24
C GLY A 85 -3.20 24.53 -13.76
N ASP A 86 -4.42 24.07 -14.06
CA ASP A 86 -5.52 24.92 -14.54
C ASP A 86 -6.32 25.46 -13.35
N TYR A 87 -5.65 26.26 -12.52
CA TYR A 87 -6.20 26.79 -11.26
C TYR A 87 -7.45 27.67 -11.49
N LYS A 88 -7.53 28.35 -12.63
CA LYS A 88 -8.72 29.12 -13.02
C LYS A 88 -9.93 28.20 -13.25
N ARG A 89 -9.73 27.06 -13.92
CA ARG A 89 -10.82 26.08 -14.10
C ARG A 89 -11.13 25.30 -12.83
N ALA A 90 -10.11 24.98 -12.01
CA ALA A 90 -10.29 24.32 -10.72
C ALA A 90 -11.23 25.12 -9.81
N ILE A 91 -10.98 26.43 -9.65
CA ILE A 91 -11.86 27.33 -8.88
C ILE A 91 -13.30 27.29 -9.40
N GLN A 92 -13.52 27.41 -10.71
CA GLN A 92 -14.86 27.37 -11.31
C GLN A 92 -15.60 26.04 -11.04
N GLU A 93 -14.90 24.91 -11.11
CA GLU A 93 -15.51 23.60 -10.85
C GLU A 93 -15.74 23.35 -9.34
N TYR A 94 -14.90 23.89 -8.44
CA TYR A 94 -15.13 23.87 -6.99
C TYR A 94 -16.30 24.78 -6.58
N GLU A 95 -16.39 26.00 -7.11
CA GLU A 95 -17.52 26.92 -6.88
C GLU A 95 -18.83 26.28 -7.38
N ARG A 96 -18.79 25.61 -8.54
CA ARG A 96 -19.91 24.84 -9.08
C ARG A 96 -20.27 23.61 -8.23
N PHE A 97 -19.27 22.90 -7.70
CA PHE A 97 -19.47 21.81 -6.74
C PHE A 97 -20.18 22.31 -5.48
N GLY A 98 -19.66 23.37 -4.84
CA GLY A 98 -20.24 23.94 -3.63
C GLY A 98 -21.65 24.50 -3.84
N ALA A 99 -21.93 25.09 -5.01
CA ALA A 99 -23.27 25.55 -5.37
C ALA A 99 -24.27 24.40 -5.63
N LYS A 100 -23.81 23.25 -6.13
CA LYS A 100 -24.67 22.07 -6.41
C LYS A 100 -24.84 21.16 -5.18
N TYR A 101 -23.81 21.05 -4.35
CA TYR A 101 -23.75 20.14 -3.20
C TYR A 101 -23.31 20.87 -1.91
N PRO A 102 -24.03 21.91 -1.44
CA PRO A 102 -23.68 22.70 -0.24
C PRO A 102 -23.82 21.92 1.10
N LYS A 103 -24.03 20.61 1.03
CA LYS A 103 -24.10 19.67 2.18
C LYS A 103 -23.19 18.45 2.00
N SER A 104 -22.32 18.43 1.00
CA SER A 104 -21.30 17.40 0.83
C SER A 104 -20.24 17.54 1.93
N ASP A 105 -19.72 16.43 2.43
CA ASP A 105 -18.64 16.43 3.44
C ASP A 105 -17.36 17.10 2.89
N LEU A 106 -17.16 17.05 1.56
CA LEU A 106 -16.05 17.72 0.85
C LEU A 106 -16.29 19.24 0.63
N TYR A 107 -17.38 19.82 1.12
CA TYR A 107 -17.68 21.25 0.95
C TYR A 107 -16.58 22.16 1.54
N GLN A 108 -16.16 21.92 2.79
CA GLN A 108 -15.12 22.74 3.43
C GLN A 108 -13.75 22.57 2.76
N GLU A 109 -13.42 21.34 2.35
CA GLU A 109 -12.20 21.06 1.59
C GLU A 109 -12.21 21.78 0.23
N SER A 110 -13.35 21.87 -0.46
CA SER A 110 -13.44 22.65 -1.70
C SER A 110 -13.14 24.14 -1.53
N LEU A 111 -13.49 24.73 -0.37
CA LEU A 111 -13.14 26.11 -0.04
C LEU A 111 -11.64 26.27 0.23
N TYR A 112 -11.01 25.29 0.88
CA TYR A 112 -9.56 25.24 1.06
C TYR A 112 -8.83 25.08 -0.28
N GLN A 113 -9.29 24.19 -1.17
CA GLN A 113 -8.68 24.03 -2.50
C GLN A 113 -8.90 25.26 -3.40
N ILE A 114 -10.03 25.99 -3.29
CA ILE A 114 -10.20 27.32 -3.91
C ILE A 114 -9.15 28.31 -3.40
N ARG A 115 -8.89 28.34 -2.08
CA ARG A 115 -7.86 29.20 -1.47
C ARG A 115 -6.47 28.88 -2.05
N GLU A 116 -6.09 27.61 -2.08
CA GLU A 116 -4.81 27.18 -2.66
C GLU A 116 -4.71 27.57 -4.14
N CYS A 117 -5.75 27.33 -4.94
CA CYS A 117 -5.77 27.74 -6.34
C CYS A 117 -5.64 29.26 -6.53
N LYS A 118 -6.26 30.08 -5.65
CA LYS A 118 -6.11 31.55 -5.64
C LYS A 118 -4.65 31.95 -5.31
N LEU A 119 -4.02 31.31 -4.31
CA LEU A 119 -2.61 31.54 -3.97
C LEU A 119 -1.66 31.14 -5.11
N LYS A 120 -1.90 30.01 -5.79
CA LYS A 120 -1.12 29.61 -6.99
C LYS A 120 -1.28 30.57 -8.18
N LEU A 121 -2.37 31.34 -8.22
CA LEU A 121 -2.60 32.42 -9.19
C LEU A 121 -2.02 33.77 -8.74
N GLY A 122 -1.32 33.85 -7.60
CA GLY A 122 -0.73 35.08 -7.08
C GLY A 122 -1.71 36.04 -6.38
N VAL A 123 -2.96 35.60 -6.16
CA VAL A 123 -3.96 36.42 -5.46
C VAL A 123 -3.57 36.54 -3.99
N LYS A 124 -3.34 37.76 -3.52
CA LYS A 124 -3.15 38.04 -2.09
C LYS A 124 -4.46 37.78 -1.35
N ILE A 125 -4.38 37.08 -0.22
CA ILE A 125 -5.51 36.79 0.65
C ILE A 125 -5.21 37.42 2.00
N GLU A 126 -5.98 38.43 2.37
CA GLU A 126 -5.92 39.02 3.70
C GLU A 126 -6.65 38.12 4.71
N TYR A 127 -6.11 38.01 5.91
CA TYR A 127 -6.57 37.09 6.95
C TYR A 127 -7.51 37.84 7.91
N ALA A 128 -8.69 37.28 8.18
CA ALA A 128 -9.58 37.73 9.24
C ALA A 128 -9.44 36.78 10.44
N ASP A 129 -8.55 37.17 11.36
CA ASP A 129 -8.16 36.51 12.62
C ASP A 129 -7.54 35.10 12.49
N GLU A 130 -6.59 34.79 13.39
CA GLU A 130 -5.77 33.56 13.30
C GLU A 130 -6.49 32.31 13.84
N ASP A 131 -7.51 32.49 14.70
CA ASP A 131 -8.15 31.41 15.46
C ASP A 131 -9.36 30.72 14.77
N HIS A 132 -9.85 31.18 13.61
CA HIS A 132 -11.09 30.60 13.02
C HIS A 132 -11.16 30.57 11.47
N PRO A 133 -10.44 29.64 10.79
CA PRO A 133 -10.07 29.77 9.36
C PRO A 133 -11.15 29.75 8.26
N LEU A 134 -12.46 29.63 8.58
CA LEU A 134 -13.49 29.22 7.60
C LEU A 134 -14.73 30.14 7.47
N LYS A 135 -14.81 31.26 8.20
CA LYS A 135 -16.08 32.01 8.31
C LYS A 135 -16.42 33.03 7.21
N ASP A 136 -15.47 33.46 6.35
CA ASP A 136 -15.72 34.63 5.48
C ASP A 136 -15.08 34.60 4.06
N LEU A 137 -14.73 33.41 3.55
CA LEU A 137 -14.08 33.24 2.23
C LEU A 137 -14.88 33.80 1.03
N ASN A 138 -16.20 33.98 1.17
CA ASN A 138 -17.10 34.48 0.12
C ASN A 138 -16.90 35.97 -0.23
N LYS A 139 -16.09 36.73 0.52
CA LYS A 139 -15.81 38.16 0.25
C LYS A 139 -14.59 38.41 -0.64
N ALA A 140 -13.69 37.43 -0.78
CA ALA A 140 -12.42 37.57 -1.50
C ALA A 140 -12.59 37.51 -3.04
N LYS A 141 -12.93 38.67 -3.63
CA LYS A 141 -13.02 38.89 -5.08
C LYS A 141 -11.66 38.75 -5.75
N ILE A 142 -11.68 38.33 -7.02
CA ILE A 142 -10.53 38.43 -7.91
C ILE A 142 -10.49 39.86 -8.46
N GLU A 143 -9.51 40.66 -8.04
CA GLU A 143 -9.18 41.89 -8.76
C GLU A 143 -8.40 41.52 -10.03
N THR A 144 -9.05 41.66 -11.19
CA THR A 144 -8.36 41.66 -12.49
C THR A 144 -7.66 43.00 -12.70
N GLU A 145 -6.42 42.99 -13.19
CA GLU A 145 -5.60 44.18 -13.47
C GLU A 145 -6.09 45.02 -14.68
N GLU A 146 -7.36 45.43 -14.66
CA GLU A 146 -7.98 46.32 -15.65
C GLU A 146 -8.79 47.45 -14.97
N LYS A 147 -8.12 48.31 -14.17
CA LYS A 147 -8.45 49.75 -13.98
C LYS A 147 -7.57 50.46 -12.95
N ARG A 148 -6.49 51.07 -13.45
CA ARG A 148 -5.87 52.36 -13.07
C ARG A 148 -4.72 52.54 -14.08
N GLN A 149 -4.63 53.62 -14.83
CA GLN A 149 -4.99 55.00 -14.50
C GLN A 149 -6.07 55.57 -15.41
N ILE A 150 -7.06 56.26 -14.83
CA ILE A 150 -7.80 57.35 -15.50
C ILE A 150 -7.58 58.57 -14.61
N ILE A 151 -6.71 59.47 -15.06
CA ILE A 151 -6.62 60.82 -14.52
C ILE A 151 -7.35 61.72 -15.53
N LYS A 152 -8.35 62.48 -15.07
CA LYS A 152 -9.10 63.40 -15.93
C LYS A 152 -8.30 64.69 -16.20
N PRO A 153 -8.55 65.36 -17.33
CA PRO A 153 -7.60 66.31 -17.89
C PRO A 153 -7.53 67.64 -17.14
N THR A 154 -6.40 68.31 -17.30
CA THR A 154 -6.28 69.77 -17.22
C THR A 154 -5.78 70.24 -18.57
N GLU A 155 -6.45 71.23 -19.16
CA GLU A 155 -6.08 71.78 -20.47
C GLU A 155 -4.85 72.68 -20.35
N ILE A 156 -4.01 72.73 -21.39
CA ILE A 156 -3.58 73.96 -22.09
C ILE A 156 -2.71 73.63 -23.31
N LYS A 157 -3.22 74.03 -24.49
CA LYS A 157 -2.54 74.48 -25.72
C LYS A 157 -1.29 73.74 -26.23
N THR A 158 -1.53 72.91 -27.25
CA THR A 158 -0.87 72.94 -28.58
C THR A 158 0.42 73.76 -28.77
N GLN A 159 1.47 73.10 -29.27
CA GLN A 159 2.16 73.55 -30.49
C GLN A 159 2.80 72.36 -31.25
N GLU A 160 3.01 72.55 -32.55
CA GLU A 160 3.66 71.59 -33.48
C GLU A 160 5.20 71.64 -33.29
N ASP A 161 6.05 70.71 -33.75
CA ASP A 161 6.24 70.32 -35.16
C ASP A 161 7.37 69.25 -35.32
N ARG A 162 7.48 68.66 -36.52
CA ARG A 162 8.63 67.98 -37.17
C ARG A 162 9.25 66.65 -36.66
N LYS A 163 9.54 65.82 -37.68
CA LYS A 163 10.36 64.58 -37.79
C LYS A 163 11.80 64.93 -38.32
N PRO A 164 12.72 63.98 -38.59
CA PRO A 164 13.13 62.74 -37.88
C PRO A 164 14.69 62.60 -37.78
N ASP A 165 15.18 61.37 -37.53
CA ASP A 165 16.55 60.86 -37.75
C ASP A 165 17.68 61.42 -36.83
N GLN A 166 18.76 60.68 -36.50
CA GLN A 166 19.38 59.53 -37.18
C GLN A 166 20.15 58.58 -36.20
N LYS A 167 20.91 57.62 -36.76
CA LYS A 167 21.85 56.66 -36.11
C LYS A 167 22.82 57.38 -35.13
N THR A 168 23.48 56.76 -34.14
CA THR A 168 24.10 55.40 -33.98
C THR A 168 24.23 55.16 -32.43
N THR A 169 24.70 54.10 -31.75
CA THR A 169 25.60 52.93 -32.01
C THR A 169 25.27 51.77 -31.04
N ILE A 170 25.97 50.63 -31.15
CA ILE A 170 25.96 49.52 -30.17
C ILE A 170 27.21 49.60 -29.29
N GLU A 171 27.08 49.41 -27.98
CA GLU A 171 28.17 48.99 -27.08
C GLU A 171 27.64 48.05 -25.98
N THR A 172 28.50 47.20 -25.41
CA THR A 172 28.08 46.06 -24.57
C THR A 172 28.70 46.10 -23.18
N ALA A 173 27.91 45.82 -22.13
CA ALA A 173 28.36 45.68 -20.75
C ALA A 173 27.73 44.46 -20.05
N LYS A 174 28.45 43.88 -19.08
CA LYS A 174 28.06 42.65 -18.35
C LYS A 174 27.25 42.95 -17.07
N PRO A 175 26.52 41.95 -16.52
CA PRO A 175 25.71 42.12 -15.31
C PRO A 175 26.53 42.14 -14.02
N SER A 176 26.07 42.91 -13.03
CA SER A 176 26.64 42.96 -11.68
C SER A 176 26.07 41.87 -10.74
N GLN A 177 26.87 41.50 -9.76
CA GLN A 177 26.56 40.47 -8.75
C GLN A 177 25.84 41.07 -7.52
N ILE A 178 25.16 40.20 -6.75
CA ILE A 178 24.66 40.50 -5.39
C ILE A 178 25.44 39.59 -4.41
N PRO A 179 25.98 40.09 -3.29
CA PRO A 179 26.96 39.36 -2.49
C PRO A 179 26.36 38.41 -1.43
N GLU A 180 27.10 37.35 -1.17
CA GLU A 180 26.89 36.36 -0.13
C GLU A 180 27.39 36.86 1.25
N LYS A 181 26.91 36.28 2.36
CA LYS A 181 27.39 36.60 3.73
C LYS A 181 27.84 35.34 4.49
N THR A 182 29.06 35.39 4.99
CA THR A 182 29.74 34.30 5.71
C THR A 182 30.07 34.67 7.16
N HIS A 183 30.04 33.72 8.09
CA HIS A 183 30.82 33.76 9.33
C HIS A 183 31.38 32.35 9.67
N PRO A 184 32.49 32.24 10.45
CA PRO A 184 33.49 31.19 10.18
C PRO A 184 33.80 30.31 11.44
N PRO A 185 35.00 29.74 11.71
CA PRO A 185 35.12 28.26 11.79
C PRO A 185 35.76 27.71 13.09
N LEU A 186 35.78 26.38 13.26
CA LEU A 186 36.52 25.70 14.34
C LEU A 186 37.24 24.40 13.88
N ILE A 187 38.58 24.49 13.82
CA ILE A 187 39.63 23.52 14.28
C ILE A 187 39.62 22.06 13.73
N GLY A 188 40.79 21.59 13.24
CA GLY A 188 41.08 20.21 12.77
C GLY A 188 41.41 19.20 13.88
N VAL A 189 41.79 17.93 13.62
CA VAL A 189 43.12 17.42 13.14
C VAL A 189 43.06 15.86 13.25
N PRO A 190 43.80 15.00 12.50
CA PRO A 190 44.48 15.10 11.19
C PRO A 190 44.02 14.01 10.17
N GLU A 191 44.59 14.02 8.95
CA GLU A 191 44.63 12.84 8.07
C GLU A 191 45.74 11.84 8.50
N SER A 192 45.63 10.58 8.05
CA SER A 192 46.81 9.72 7.87
C SER A 192 46.99 9.40 6.38
N LYS A 193 48.22 9.52 5.88
CA LYS A 193 48.59 9.26 4.48
C LYS A 193 49.64 8.17 4.42
N ILE A 194 49.40 7.15 3.60
CA ILE A 194 50.45 6.35 2.98
C ILE A 194 50.29 6.46 1.46
N SER A 195 51.43 6.57 0.77
CA SER A 195 51.53 7.05 -0.61
C SER A 195 51.34 5.95 -1.68
N PRO A 196 51.14 6.31 -2.96
CA PRO A 196 50.41 5.47 -3.91
C PRO A 196 51.30 4.74 -4.93
N ASN A 197 50.65 4.29 -6.02
CA ASN A 197 51.20 4.01 -7.35
C ASN A 197 51.54 2.55 -7.70
N ILE A 198 50.56 1.67 -7.52
CA ILE A 198 50.23 0.74 -8.62
C ILE A 198 49.29 1.51 -9.56
N GLN A 199 49.58 1.55 -10.86
CA GLN A 199 48.59 1.96 -11.86
C GLN A 199 47.58 0.83 -12.04
N GLU A 200 46.57 0.79 -11.16
CA GLU A 200 45.39 -0.03 -11.41
C GLU A 200 44.74 0.43 -12.71
N LYS A 201 44.88 -0.38 -13.77
CA LYS A 201 43.85 -0.44 -14.81
C LYS A 201 42.54 -0.69 -14.08
N LYS A 202 41.71 0.33 -13.98
CA LYS A 202 40.43 0.28 -13.27
C LYS A 202 39.58 -0.82 -13.92
N ASP A 203 39.49 -1.97 -13.27
CA ASP A 203 38.92 -3.17 -13.85
C ASP A 203 37.41 -2.95 -14.08
N ASP A 204 37.05 -2.59 -15.31
CA ASP A 204 35.66 -2.31 -15.68
C ASP A 204 34.86 -3.58 -15.99
N ARG A 205 35.27 -4.71 -15.43
CA ARG A 205 34.45 -5.91 -15.30
C ARG A 205 33.53 -5.84 -14.10
N THR A 206 32.51 -6.68 -14.10
CA THR A 206 31.60 -6.84 -12.97
C THR A 206 32.21 -7.82 -11.98
N VAL A 207 32.46 -7.37 -10.75
CA VAL A 207 32.99 -8.22 -9.67
C VAL A 207 31.85 -9.02 -9.07
N VAL A 208 31.93 -10.35 -9.19
CA VAL A 208 31.13 -11.30 -8.40
C VAL A 208 31.75 -11.38 -7.00
N LYS A 209 30.95 -11.14 -5.96
CA LYS A 209 31.40 -11.00 -4.57
C LYS A 209 31.08 -12.21 -3.71
N ASN A 210 29.81 -12.61 -3.66
CA ASN A 210 29.34 -13.72 -2.86
C ASN A 210 28.40 -14.60 -3.68
N ILE A 211 28.31 -15.87 -3.30
CA ILE A 211 27.28 -16.78 -3.75
C ILE A 211 26.55 -17.31 -2.51
N ARG A 212 25.23 -17.20 -2.52
CA ARG A 212 24.33 -17.58 -1.41
C ARG A 212 23.22 -18.45 -1.96
N PHE A 213 22.67 -19.35 -1.14
CA PHE A 213 21.54 -20.19 -1.55
C PHE A 213 20.48 -20.26 -0.45
N SER A 214 19.27 -20.65 -0.84
CA SER A 214 18.17 -20.97 0.07
C SER A 214 17.30 -22.07 -0.54
N SER A 215 17.28 -23.22 0.10
CA SER A 215 16.51 -24.40 -0.28
C SER A 215 15.12 -24.36 0.33
N SER A 216 14.11 -24.85 -0.39
CA SER A 216 12.73 -24.97 0.09
C SER A 216 11.97 -26.03 -0.70
N LEU A 217 10.84 -26.52 -0.17
CA LEU A 217 10.10 -27.63 -0.77
C LEU A 217 9.75 -27.35 -2.24
N GLY A 218 10.35 -28.12 -3.15
CA GLY A 218 10.17 -28.00 -4.60
C GLY A 218 10.94 -26.86 -5.31
N VAL A 219 11.69 -25.99 -4.59
CA VAL A 219 12.55 -24.97 -5.22
C VAL A 219 13.77 -24.57 -4.37
N THR A 220 14.94 -24.58 -5.00
CA THR A 220 16.17 -24.01 -4.45
C THR A 220 16.58 -22.78 -5.24
N ARG A 221 16.77 -21.66 -4.53
CA ARG A 221 17.26 -20.40 -5.10
C ARG A 221 18.75 -20.25 -4.83
N VAL A 222 19.51 -19.87 -5.84
CA VAL A 222 20.91 -19.41 -5.75
C VAL A 222 20.96 -17.92 -6.12
N VAL A 223 21.73 -17.13 -5.39
CA VAL A 223 21.89 -15.68 -5.58
C VAL A 223 23.37 -15.33 -5.60
N LEU A 224 23.79 -14.60 -6.63
CA LEU A 224 25.13 -14.06 -6.79
C LEU A 224 25.09 -12.55 -6.54
N ASP A 225 25.86 -12.07 -5.57
CA ASP A 225 26.02 -10.64 -5.31
C ASP A 225 27.08 -10.06 -6.26
N ILE A 226 26.75 -9.00 -7.01
CA ILE A 226 27.64 -8.35 -7.99
C ILE A 226 27.80 -6.85 -7.69
N ASN A 227 28.91 -6.23 -8.08
CA ASN A 227 29.12 -4.79 -7.84
C ASN A 227 28.22 -3.89 -8.71
N LYS A 228 28.05 -4.23 -9.99
CA LYS A 228 27.27 -3.50 -11.00
C LYS A 228 26.50 -4.47 -11.91
N PRO A 229 25.50 -4.03 -12.68
CA PRO A 229 24.78 -4.92 -13.62
C PRO A 229 25.73 -5.61 -14.61
N ALA A 230 25.38 -6.83 -15.03
CA ALA A 230 26.12 -7.60 -16.04
C ALA A 230 25.17 -8.29 -17.02
N LYS A 231 25.67 -8.54 -18.23
CA LYS A 231 25.03 -9.46 -19.18
C LYS A 231 25.38 -10.89 -18.78
N TYR A 232 24.44 -11.82 -18.98
CA TYR A 232 24.67 -13.23 -18.72
C TYR A 232 23.94 -14.12 -19.72
N GLU A 233 24.44 -15.34 -19.86
CA GLU A 233 23.84 -16.44 -20.62
C GLU A 233 23.64 -17.63 -19.66
N SER A 234 22.63 -18.46 -19.89
CA SER A 234 22.38 -19.63 -19.05
C SER A 234 21.88 -20.81 -19.86
N GLY A 235 22.27 -22.02 -19.48
CA GLY A 235 21.87 -23.25 -20.17
C GLY A 235 21.75 -24.46 -19.24
N ARG A 236 21.13 -25.51 -19.78
CA ARG A 236 21.08 -26.86 -19.19
C ARG A 236 22.17 -27.71 -19.81
N LEU A 237 22.82 -28.54 -19.01
CA LEU A 237 23.66 -29.65 -19.50
C LEU A 237 23.09 -30.95 -18.93
N GLU A 238 23.28 -32.03 -19.66
CA GLU A 238 22.84 -33.38 -19.28
C GLU A 238 24.05 -34.29 -19.12
N ASN A 239 23.90 -35.37 -18.35
CA ASN A 239 24.94 -36.38 -18.10
C ASN A 239 26.27 -35.82 -17.55
N PRO A 240 26.32 -35.35 -16.28
CA PRO A 240 25.22 -35.28 -15.32
C PRO A 240 24.39 -34.00 -15.45
N LEU A 241 23.16 -34.06 -14.93
CA LEU A 241 22.18 -32.98 -14.96
C LEU A 241 22.70 -31.71 -14.26
N ARG A 242 22.77 -30.61 -14.99
CA ARG A 242 23.30 -29.32 -14.52
C ARG A 242 22.53 -28.14 -15.10
N VAL A 243 22.56 -27.01 -14.39
CA VAL A 243 22.30 -25.68 -14.94
C VAL A 243 23.60 -24.88 -14.84
N TYR A 244 23.92 -24.07 -15.85
CA TYR A 244 25.04 -23.13 -15.80
C TYR A 244 24.60 -21.69 -16.09
N LEU A 245 25.38 -20.74 -15.57
CA LEU A 245 25.27 -19.31 -15.76
C LEU A 245 26.64 -18.74 -16.09
N ASP A 246 26.77 -18.08 -17.23
CA ASP A 246 27.96 -17.36 -17.68
C ASP A 246 27.71 -15.86 -17.55
N ILE A 247 28.46 -15.19 -16.68
CA ILE A 247 28.39 -13.74 -16.52
C ILE A 247 29.49 -13.13 -17.38
N LYS A 248 29.14 -12.33 -18.39
CA LYS A 248 30.09 -11.75 -19.36
C LYS A 248 30.67 -10.43 -18.85
N ASN A 249 31.92 -10.13 -19.23
CA ASN A 249 32.69 -8.98 -18.74
C ASN A 249 32.68 -8.94 -17.20
N SER A 250 33.10 -10.05 -16.57
CA SER A 250 33.06 -10.24 -15.12
C SER A 250 34.29 -10.97 -14.58
N VAL A 251 34.55 -10.75 -13.29
CA VAL A 251 35.68 -11.33 -12.56
C VAL A 251 35.23 -11.83 -11.19
N PHE A 252 35.77 -12.97 -10.74
CA PHE A 252 35.46 -13.57 -9.45
C PHE A 252 36.69 -13.58 -8.54
N TYR A 253 36.52 -13.02 -7.34
CA TYR A 253 37.50 -13.05 -6.26
C TYR A 253 36.81 -13.70 -5.04
N PRO A 254 37.09 -14.97 -4.69
CA PRO A 254 38.16 -15.84 -5.19
C PRO A 254 37.95 -16.35 -6.62
N SER A 255 39.04 -16.72 -7.31
CA SER A 255 38.98 -17.23 -8.69
C SER A 255 38.20 -18.54 -8.86
N LYS A 256 37.95 -19.26 -7.75
CA LYS A 256 37.09 -20.46 -7.70
C LYS A 256 36.48 -20.63 -6.31
N GLN A 257 35.22 -21.07 -6.26
CA GLN A 257 34.51 -21.46 -5.06
C GLN A 257 33.63 -22.69 -5.35
N ASN A 258 33.65 -23.68 -4.45
CA ASN A 258 32.68 -24.78 -4.42
C ASN A 258 31.82 -24.64 -3.16
N ILE A 259 30.52 -24.92 -3.25
CA ILE A 259 29.57 -24.91 -2.13
C ILE A 259 28.78 -26.21 -2.18
N ASN A 260 28.84 -27.02 -1.13
CA ASN A 260 27.98 -28.20 -1.00
C ASN A 260 26.60 -27.76 -0.49
N ILE A 261 25.53 -28.37 -1.02
CA ILE A 261 24.14 -28.08 -0.65
C ILE A 261 23.43 -29.36 -0.21
N ASP A 262 23.51 -30.38 -1.07
CA ASP A 262 22.91 -31.71 -0.93
C ASP A 262 21.40 -31.72 -0.58
N ASP A 263 20.65 -30.70 -1.02
CA ASP A 263 19.18 -30.68 -0.93
C ASP A 263 18.54 -31.56 -2.01
N ASP A 264 17.21 -31.68 -2.01
CA ASP A 264 16.45 -32.57 -2.91
C ASP A 264 16.61 -32.25 -4.41
N ILE A 265 17.16 -31.09 -4.76
CA ILE A 265 17.22 -30.52 -6.12
C ILE A 265 18.67 -30.26 -6.54
N ILE A 266 19.50 -29.69 -5.67
CA ILE A 266 20.88 -29.27 -5.94
C ILE A 266 21.86 -30.00 -5.02
N LYS A 267 22.81 -30.71 -5.63
CA LYS A 267 23.95 -31.34 -4.92
C LYS A 267 24.94 -30.27 -4.47
N GLY A 268 25.31 -29.36 -5.35
CA GLY A 268 26.17 -28.23 -5.00
C GLY A 268 26.35 -27.20 -6.12
N ILE A 269 27.03 -26.11 -5.77
CA ILE A 269 27.42 -25.03 -6.66
C ILE A 269 28.93 -25.09 -6.90
N ARG A 270 29.35 -24.90 -8.15
CA ARG A 270 30.76 -24.66 -8.52
C ARG A 270 30.84 -23.37 -9.33
N ALA A 271 31.56 -22.39 -8.80
CA ALA A 271 31.80 -21.11 -9.45
C ALA A 271 33.30 -20.92 -9.72
N SER A 272 33.64 -20.38 -10.89
CA SER A 272 35.02 -20.08 -11.25
C SER A 272 35.11 -19.01 -12.33
N GLN A 273 36.23 -18.30 -12.36
CA GLN A 273 36.71 -17.69 -13.59
C GLN A 273 36.86 -18.80 -14.64
N PHE A 274 36.16 -18.68 -15.77
CA PHE A 274 36.10 -19.71 -16.83
C PHE A 274 37.05 -19.36 -17.99
N ASP A 275 37.03 -18.10 -18.38
CA ASP A 275 38.00 -17.45 -19.27
C ASP A 275 38.32 -16.06 -18.67
N GLU A 276 39.15 -15.27 -19.35
CA GLU A 276 39.64 -13.99 -18.81
C GLU A 276 38.50 -13.05 -18.39
N ASP A 277 37.35 -13.05 -19.11
CA ASP A 277 36.25 -12.10 -18.91
C ASP A 277 34.90 -12.75 -18.55
N THR A 278 34.85 -14.06 -18.34
CA THR A 278 33.63 -14.80 -17.97
C THR A 278 33.77 -15.53 -16.64
N VAL A 279 32.90 -15.19 -15.69
CA VAL A 279 32.65 -16.03 -14.50
C VAL A 279 31.55 -17.02 -14.83
N ARG A 280 31.85 -18.31 -14.73
CA ARG A 280 30.87 -19.40 -14.88
C ARG A 280 30.47 -19.95 -13.52
N VAL A 281 29.18 -20.10 -13.30
CA VAL A 281 28.60 -20.76 -12.13
C VAL A 281 27.73 -21.92 -12.57
N VAL A 282 28.02 -23.11 -12.04
CA VAL A 282 27.37 -24.38 -12.37
C VAL A 282 26.69 -24.94 -11.14
N LEU A 283 25.43 -25.35 -11.31
CA LEU A 283 24.62 -26.05 -10.33
C LEU A 283 24.60 -27.53 -10.73
N ASP A 284 25.18 -28.42 -9.93
CA ASP A 284 25.08 -29.87 -10.11
C ASP A 284 23.80 -30.37 -9.43
N LEU A 285 22.92 -31.05 -10.17
CA LEU A 285 21.54 -31.31 -9.74
C LEU A 285 21.27 -32.77 -9.36
N LYS A 286 20.23 -32.98 -8.55
CA LYS A 286 19.58 -34.29 -8.31
C LYS A 286 18.44 -34.51 -9.30
N ASN A 287 17.53 -33.55 -9.43
CA ASN A 287 16.44 -33.55 -10.41
C ASN A 287 16.17 -32.11 -10.94
N LEU A 288 15.34 -31.98 -11.97
CA LEU A 288 14.99 -30.69 -12.59
C LEU A 288 13.62 -30.76 -13.29
N LYS A 289 12.68 -29.89 -12.88
CA LYS A 289 11.41 -29.63 -13.58
C LYS A 289 11.57 -28.46 -14.55
N ASN A 290 11.99 -27.31 -14.04
CA ASN A 290 12.46 -26.16 -14.82
C ASN A 290 13.39 -25.28 -13.97
N TYR A 291 13.99 -24.25 -14.57
CA TYR A 291 14.77 -23.23 -13.87
C TYR A 291 14.52 -21.84 -14.47
N LYS A 292 14.93 -20.79 -13.77
CA LYS A 292 14.80 -19.40 -14.24
C LYS A 292 15.94 -18.54 -13.71
N VAL A 293 16.53 -17.72 -14.60
CA VAL A 293 17.54 -16.72 -14.23
C VAL A 293 16.94 -15.31 -14.37
N PHE A 294 17.27 -14.40 -13.46
CA PHE A 294 16.90 -12.98 -13.53
C PHE A 294 17.83 -12.08 -12.70
N SER A 295 17.97 -10.83 -13.11
CA SER A 295 18.64 -9.79 -12.32
C SER A 295 17.75 -9.31 -11.16
N LEU A 296 18.38 -8.82 -10.11
CA LEU A 296 17.77 -8.05 -9.03
C LEU A 296 18.65 -6.83 -8.77
N ASP A 297 18.10 -5.63 -8.93
CA ASP A 297 18.83 -4.39 -8.68
C ASP A 297 18.84 -4.05 -7.17
N ASN A 298 19.65 -3.07 -6.77
CA ASN A 298 19.69 -2.46 -5.43
C ASN A 298 19.69 -3.45 -4.22
N PRO A 299 20.85 -4.02 -3.83
CA PRO A 299 22.11 -4.08 -4.58
C PRO A 299 22.02 -5.01 -5.80
N ASN A 300 22.92 -4.83 -6.75
CA ASN A 300 22.98 -5.62 -7.98
C ASN A 300 23.26 -7.10 -7.68
N ARG A 301 22.40 -7.99 -8.17
CA ARG A 301 22.47 -9.45 -8.00
C ARG A 301 21.97 -10.15 -9.26
N ILE A 302 22.40 -11.39 -9.46
CA ILE A 302 21.74 -12.34 -10.37
C ILE A 302 21.20 -13.50 -9.52
N ALA A 303 19.95 -13.92 -9.76
CA ALA A 303 19.32 -15.03 -9.08
C ALA A 303 19.00 -16.16 -10.08
N ILE A 304 19.16 -17.41 -9.63
CA ILE A 304 18.77 -18.64 -10.33
C ILE A 304 17.78 -19.37 -9.42
N ASP A 305 16.54 -19.53 -9.87
CA ASP A 305 15.56 -20.44 -9.26
C ASP A 305 15.64 -21.79 -9.97
N VAL A 306 15.81 -22.88 -9.21
CA VAL A 306 15.80 -24.26 -9.73
C VAL A 306 14.66 -25.03 -9.07
N TYR A 307 13.72 -25.51 -9.87
CA TYR A 307 12.52 -26.20 -9.39
C TYR A 307 12.66 -27.71 -9.55
N GLY A 308 12.30 -28.45 -8.51
CA GLY A 308 12.36 -29.91 -8.48
C GLY A 308 11.16 -30.57 -9.17
N GLN A 309 11.30 -31.85 -9.50
CA GLN A 309 10.15 -32.71 -9.81
C GLN A 309 9.53 -33.23 -8.51
N GLU A 310 8.20 -33.32 -8.46
CA GLU A 310 7.50 -33.86 -7.30
C GLU A 310 7.64 -35.39 -7.26
N GLU A 311 8.12 -35.94 -6.14
CA GLU A 311 8.09 -37.39 -5.94
C GLU A 311 6.64 -37.85 -5.75
N THR A 312 6.13 -38.60 -6.72
CA THR A 312 4.78 -39.17 -6.66
C THR A 312 4.75 -40.39 -5.74
N SER A 313 4.67 -40.17 -4.44
CA SER A 313 4.50 -41.20 -3.41
C SER A 313 3.31 -42.10 -3.73
N SER A 314 3.59 -43.31 -4.20
CA SER A 314 2.59 -44.22 -4.76
C SER A 314 1.96 -45.12 -3.70
N THR A 315 0.69 -44.88 -3.35
CA THR A 315 -0.08 -45.81 -2.51
C THR A 315 -1.52 -46.02 -3.01
N THR A 316 -1.75 -47.23 -3.55
CA THR A 316 -3.00 -48.00 -3.60
C THR A 316 -4.36 -47.30 -3.73
N LYS A 317 -4.99 -47.60 -4.88
CA LYS A 317 -6.44 -47.58 -5.15
C LYS A 317 -7.29 -48.08 -3.98
N ASN A 318 -8.51 -47.54 -3.86
CA ASN A 318 -9.70 -48.41 -3.92
C ASN A 318 -10.88 -47.70 -4.59
N LYS A 319 -11.80 -48.47 -5.18
CA LYS A 319 -12.99 -48.00 -5.90
C LYS A 319 -14.26 -48.61 -5.31
N THR A 320 -15.27 -47.77 -5.16
CA THR A 320 -16.70 -48.04 -5.46
C THR A 320 -17.31 -46.65 -5.70
N ASP A 321 -17.76 -46.29 -6.90
CA ASP A 321 -19.04 -46.69 -7.50
C ASP A 321 -20.23 -46.44 -6.57
N GLN A 322 -21.31 -45.75 -6.94
CA GLN A 322 -21.69 -44.90 -8.07
C GLN A 322 -23.18 -44.61 -7.82
N LYS A 323 -23.63 -43.37 -7.89
CA LYS A 323 -24.87 -43.05 -8.60
C LYS A 323 -24.93 -41.58 -8.96
N LYS A 324 -25.55 -41.30 -10.10
CA LYS A 324 -25.98 -39.97 -10.52
C LYS A 324 -27.39 -39.74 -9.97
N ASP A 325 -27.76 -38.49 -9.79
CA ASP A 325 -28.93 -37.90 -10.43
C ASP A 325 -28.78 -36.38 -10.49
N ASP A 326 -29.29 -35.78 -11.57
CA ASP A 326 -29.50 -34.34 -11.77
C ASP A 326 -30.85 -34.24 -12.50
N PRO A 327 -31.80 -33.45 -11.98
CA PRO A 327 -32.17 -32.29 -12.78
C PRO A 327 -32.49 -31.01 -11.99
N GLN A 328 -31.92 -29.92 -12.50
CA GLN A 328 -32.56 -28.62 -12.78
C GLN A 328 -32.52 -27.47 -11.78
N ILE A 329 -32.20 -26.33 -12.37
CA ILE A 329 -32.20 -24.96 -11.85
C ILE A 329 -33.61 -24.52 -11.44
N THR A 330 -33.74 -23.96 -10.23
CA THR A 330 -34.86 -23.05 -9.89
C THR A 330 -34.33 -21.72 -9.33
N LYS A 331 -35.18 -20.69 -9.33
CA LYS A 331 -34.81 -19.28 -9.13
C LYS A 331 -34.60 -18.94 -7.65
N PRO A 332 -33.78 -17.92 -7.31
CA PRO A 332 -33.44 -17.59 -5.93
C PRO A 332 -34.66 -17.14 -5.11
N LYS A 333 -34.71 -17.57 -3.84
CA LYS A 333 -35.56 -17.03 -2.76
C LYS A 333 -34.70 -16.34 -1.69
N PRO A 334 -35.29 -15.49 -0.81
CA PRO A 334 -34.56 -14.36 -0.24
C PRO A 334 -33.85 -14.67 1.09
N ALA A 335 -33.08 -13.66 1.54
CA ALA A 335 -32.42 -13.51 2.84
C ALA A 335 -32.97 -14.40 3.97
N ILE A 336 -32.19 -15.41 4.35
CA ILE A 336 -32.41 -16.16 5.57
C ILE A 336 -32.03 -15.28 6.76
N GLN A 337 -32.98 -15.05 7.66
CA GLN A 337 -32.69 -14.49 8.97
C GLN A 337 -31.92 -15.53 9.79
N HIS A 338 -30.63 -15.33 9.99
CA HIS A 338 -29.86 -16.15 10.93
C HIS A 338 -30.29 -15.86 12.36
N LYS A 339 -31.23 -16.66 12.87
CA LYS A 339 -31.45 -16.86 14.29
C LYS A 339 -30.51 -17.93 14.82
N ASP A 340 -29.75 -17.57 15.84
CA ASP A 340 -29.40 -18.44 16.98
C ASP A 340 -28.75 -19.81 16.68
N ASP A 341 -28.13 -19.99 15.51
CA ASP A 341 -27.39 -21.21 15.15
C ASP A 341 -26.00 -21.23 15.81
N GLU A 342 -26.01 -21.66 17.06
CA GLU A 342 -24.93 -22.02 17.99
C GLU A 342 -23.67 -21.13 18.13
N LEU A 343 -23.49 -20.74 19.38
CA LEU A 343 -22.33 -20.18 20.07
C LEU A 343 -21.04 -21.06 20.04
N ARG A 344 -20.90 -21.94 19.07
CA ARG A 344 -19.82 -22.95 18.98
C ARG A 344 -18.47 -22.28 18.77
N LYS A 345 -17.48 -22.66 19.60
CA LYS A 345 -16.13 -22.10 19.58
C LYS A 345 -15.46 -22.34 18.21
N PRO A 346 -15.14 -21.30 17.39
CA PRO A 346 -14.65 -21.51 16.02
C PRO A 346 -13.24 -22.15 15.91
N TYR A 347 -12.62 -22.46 17.04
CA TYR A 347 -11.24 -22.95 17.18
C TYR A 347 -11.14 -24.43 17.60
N GLU A 348 -12.25 -25.17 17.69
CA GLU A 348 -12.28 -26.60 18.06
C GLU A 348 -11.79 -27.55 16.95
N ASN A 349 -11.56 -27.05 15.74
CA ASN A 349 -10.89 -27.79 14.66
C ASN A 349 -9.38 -27.89 14.96
N ASN A 350 -9.05 -28.84 15.85
CA ASN A 350 -7.73 -29.09 16.40
C ASN A 350 -6.72 -29.68 15.38
N ALA A 351 -6.41 -28.93 14.33
CA ALA A 351 -5.13 -29.07 13.65
C ALA A 351 -4.04 -28.56 14.60
N PRO A 352 -3.09 -29.40 15.07
CA PRO A 352 -2.04 -28.96 15.97
C PRO A 352 -1.09 -28.03 15.21
N THR A 353 -1.06 -26.76 15.61
CA THR A 353 -0.22 -25.73 14.98
C THR A 353 1.20 -25.76 15.54
N LEU A 354 2.16 -25.20 14.82
CA LEU A 354 3.57 -25.27 15.22
C LEU A 354 3.86 -24.52 16.54
N VAL A 355 3.13 -23.44 16.85
CA VAL A 355 3.27 -22.71 18.13
C VAL A 355 2.78 -23.58 19.29
N ARG A 356 1.65 -24.29 19.10
CA ARG A 356 1.09 -25.27 20.06
C ARG A 356 2.02 -26.47 20.27
N GLN A 357 2.51 -27.06 19.17
CA GLN A 357 3.39 -28.25 19.21
C GLN A 357 4.75 -28.00 19.87
N LEU A 358 5.22 -26.74 19.88
CA LEU A 358 6.51 -26.34 20.45
C LEU A 358 6.40 -25.55 21.76
N GLY A 359 5.20 -25.35 22.31
CA GLY A 359 4.97 -24.63 23.56
C GLY A 359 5.47 -23.17 23.55
N LEU A 360 5.47 -22.52 22.38
CA LEU A 360 6.10 -21.21 22.20
C LEU A 360 5.25 -20.09 22.79
N LYS A 361 5.90 -19.22 23.59
CA LYS A 361 5.25 -18.13 24.33
C LYS A 361 5.31 -16.81 23.55
N VAL A 362 4.15 -16.22 23.30
CA VAL A 362 4.01 -14.83 22.84
C VAL A 362 4.59 -13.88 23.89
N LYS A 363 5.51 -13.00 23.47
CA LYS A 363 6.09 -11.91 24.26
C LYS A 363 5.85 -10.55 23.64
N THR A 364 5.94 -10.42 22.31
CA THR A 364 5.86 -9.13 21.61
C THR A 364 4.56 -9.03 20.80
N ILE A 365 3.77 -8.01 21.09
CA ILE A 365 2.53 -7.68 20.40
C ILE A 365 2.71 -6.34 19.69
N VAL A 366 2.41 -6.29 18.39
CA VAL A 366 2.45 -5.06 17.60
C VAL A 366 1.04 -4.69 17.14
N ILE A 367 0.63 -3.48 17.50
CA ILE A 367 -0.67 -2.90 17.17
C ILE A 367 -0.47 -1.88 16.05
N ASP A 368 -1.32 -1.91 15.05
CA ASP A 368 -1.23 -1.04 13.88
C ASP A 368 -2.54 -0.27 13.69
N PRO A 369 -2.61 1.02 14.09
CA PRO A 369 -3.77 1.86 13.83
C PRO A 369 -3.78 2.26 12.35
N GLY A 370 -4.82 1.84 11.61
CA GLY A 370 -4.98 2.12 10.19
C GLY A 370 -4.82 3.59 9.83
N HIS A 371 -4.43 3.88 8.58
CA HIS A 371 -4.35 5.24 8.03
C HIS A 371 -3.43 6.19 8.84
N GLY A 372 -3.65 7.50 8.77
CA GLY A 372 -2.93 8.52 9.55
C GLY A 372 -2.34 9.65 8.69
N GLY A 373 -2.21 10.83 9.28
CA GLY A 373 -1.69 12.05 8.67
C GLY A 373 -2.54 12.47 7.47
N LYS A 374 -1.92 12.40 6.28
CA LYS A 374 -2.54 12.69 4.96
C LYS A 374 -3.61 11.69 4.52
N ASP A 375 -3.70 10.54 5.19
CA ASP A 375 -4.69 9.50 4.94
C ASP A 375 -5.71 9.52 6.10
N PRO A 376 -6.95 9.97 5.89
CA PRO A 376 -7.98 9.99 6.93
C PRO A 376 -8.56 8.59 7.22
N GLY A 377 -8.31 7.60 6.36
CA GLY A 377 -9.16 6.42 6.25
C GLY A 377 -10.56 6.78 5.77
N ALA A 378 -11.54 5.95 6.08
CA ALA A 378 -12.93 6.28 5.83
C ALA A 378 -13.44 7.41 6.75
N MET A 379 -14.45 8.13 6.29
CA MET A 379 -15.06 9.26 7.01
C MET A 379 -16.58 9.10 7.10
N SER A 380 -17.15 9.49 8.25
CA SER A 380 -18.61 9.59 8.42
C SER A 380 -19.13 10.95 7.94
N LYS A 381 -20.43 10.99 7.59
CA LYS A 381 -21.24 12.19 7.32
C LYS A 381 -21.43 13.13 8.53
N PHE A 382 -20.64 12.92 9.58
CA PHE A 382 -20.70 13.60 10.87
C PHE A 382 -19.29 13.87 11.44
N GLY A 383 -18.28 13.97 10.56
CA GLY A 383 -16.91 14.41 10.89
C GLY A 383 -16.04 13.40 11.65
N LEU A 384 -16.56 12.24 12.04
CA LEU A 384 -15.74 11.16 12.59
C LEU A 384 -14.85 10.60 11.47
N CYS A 385 -13.53 10.67 11.64
CA CYS A 385 -12.53 10.11 10.75
C CYS A 385 -11.99 8.81 11.36
N GLU A 386 -11.81 7.78 10.55
CA GLU A 386 -11.33 6.47 11.00
C GLU A 386 -9.97 6.57 11.71
N LYS A 387 -9.02 7.29 11.09
CA LYS A 387 -7.63 7.41 11.58
C LYS A 387 -7.49 7.85 13.04
N ASP A 388 -8.47 8.59 13.57
CA ASP A 388 -8.43 9.15 14.92
C ASP A 388 -9.01 8.15 15.93
N VAL A 389 -10.12 7.50 15.57
CA VAL A 389 -10.79 6.49 16.40
C VAL A 389 -9.91 5.25 16.55
N VAL A 390 -9.28 4.77 15.47
CA VAL A 390 -8.39 3.61 15.54
C VAL A 390 -7.12 3.91 16.34
N LEU A 391 -6.61 5.14 16.30
CA LEU A 391 -5.46 5.56 17.12
C LEU A 391 -5.82 5.61 18.62
N ASP A 392 -6.99 6.12 18.97
CA ASP A 392 -7.49 6.16 20.35
C ASP A 392 -7.68 4.73 20.92
N ILE A 393 -8.39 3.87 20.18
CA ILE A 393 -8.61 2.47 20.57
C ILE A 393 -7.28 1.70 20.67
N ALA A 394 -6.34 1.92 19.74
CA ALA A 394 -5.01 1.31 19.79
C ALA A 394 -4.22 1.76 21.02
N LYS A 395 -4.29 3.04 21.43
CA LYS A 395 -3.66 3.55 22.66
C LYS A 395 -4.26 2.91 23.91
N ARG A 396 -5.59 2.80 23.98
CA ARG A 396 -6.28 2.09 25.08
C ARG A 396 -5.85 0.63 25.16
N LEU A 397 -5.78 -0.06 24.01
CA LEU A 397 -5.29 -1.44 23.94
C LEU A 397 -3.82 -1.57 24.36
N LYS A 398 -2.93 -0.66 23.90
CA LYS A 398 -1.52 -0.63 24.31
C LYS A 398 -1.40 -0.48 25.82
N ASN A 399 -2.15 0.44 26.42
CA ASN A 399 -2.14 0.67 27.86
C ASN A 399 -2.62 -0.57 28.64
N LEU A 400 -3.74 -1.18 28.22
CA LEU A 400 -4.30 -2.38 28.86
C LEU A 400 -3.37 -3.60 28.79
N LEU A 401 -2.71 -3.83 27.65
CA LEU A 401 -1.74 -4.92 27.49
C LEU A 401 -0.43 -4.65 28.25
N SER A 402 0.07 -3.40 28.21
CA SER A 402 1.30 -3.01 28.93
C SER A 402 1.12 -3.13 30.45
N ALA A 403 -0.06 -2.80 30.97
CA ALA A 403 -0.42 -2.93 32.38
C ALA A 403 -0.42 -4.39 32.89
N LYS A 404 -0.33 -5.40 32.02
CA LYS A 404 -0.14 -6.80 32.43
C LYS A 404 1.31 -7.12 32.82
N GLY A 405 2.30 -6.34 32.39
CA GLY A 405 3.74 -6.60 32.61
C GLY A 405 4.32 -7.80 31.85
N THR A 406 3.49 -8.65 31.24
CA THR A 406 3.90 -9.88 30.53
C THR A 406 4.40 -9.64 29.10
N TYR A 407 4.01 -8.53 28.47
CA TYR A 407 4.16 -8.32 27.02
C TYR A 407 4.93 -7.04 26.69
N ASN A 408 5.80 -7.11 25.67
CA ASN A 408 6.31 -5.94 24.97
C ASN A 408 5.22 -5.47 23.99
N VAL A 409 4.76 -4.22 24.10
CA VAL A 409 3.65 -3.71 23.26
C VAL A 409 4.08 -2.47 22.50
N TYR A 410 4.16 -2.60 21.18
CA TYR A 410 4.56 -1.51 20.28
C TYR A 410 3.39 -1.09 19.38
N MET A 411 3.41 0.17 18.94
CA MET A 411 2.48 0.71 17.95
C MET A 411 3.25 1.19 16.72
N THR A 412 2.72 0.95 15.51
CA THR A 412 3.32 1.45 14.25
C THR A 412 3.32 2.98 14.16
N ARG A 413 2.32 3.63 14.78
CA ARG A 413 2.24 5.08 15.02
C ARG A 413 1.60 5.37 16.37
N GLU A 414 2.10 6.38 17.08
CA GLU A 414 1.53 6.87 18.35
C GLU A 414 0.95 8.28 18.25
N SER A 415 0.97 8.85 17.05
CA SER A 415 0.47 10.17 16.68
C SER A 415 -0.27 10.13 15.34
N ASP A 416 -0.81 11.27 14.92
CA ASP A 416 -1.41 11.42 13.60
C ASP A 416 -0.34 11.59 12.51
N ILE A 417 0.28 10.48 12.12
CA ILE A 417 1.29 10.41 11.06
C ILE A 417 0.93 9.32 10.04
N PHE A 418 1.26 9.57 8.77
CA PHE A 418 1.13 8.57 7.72
C PHE A 418 2.26 7.55 7.79
N VAL A 419 1.93 6.26 7.85
CA VAL A 419 2.88 5.16 7.74
C VAL A 419 2.53 4.30 6.53
N PRO A 420 3.44 4.08 5.56
CA PRO A 420 3.22 3.16 4.43
C PRO A 420 2.90 1.74 4.89
N LEU A 421 2.11 1.00 4.10
CA LEU A 421 1.70 -0.37 4.43
C LEU A 421 2.88 -1.33 4.56
N GLU A 422 3.91 -1.11 3.75
CA GLU A 422 5.22 -1.77 3.83
C GLU A 422 5.86 -1.54 5.21
N ASP A 423 6.02 -0.27 5.61
CA ASP A 423 6.75 0.13 6.81
C ASP A 423 6.08 -0.34 8.11
N ARG A 424 4.73 -0.40 8.14
CA ARG A 424 3.97 -1.01 9.26
C ARG A 424 4.42 -2.44 9.54
N THR A 425 4.52 -3.23 8.46
CA THR A 425 4.95 -4.64 8.57
C THR A 425 6.43 -4.79 8.82
N ASP A 426 7.24 -3.92 8.24
CA ASP A 426 8.68 -3.91 8.43
C ASP A 426 9.04 -3.51 9.88
N PHE A 427 8.29 -2.58 10.48
CA PHE A 427 8.36 -2.23 11.90
C PHE A 427 7.97 -3.42 12.79
N ALA A 428 6.88 -4.13 12.48
CA ALA A 428 6.49 -5.33 13.24
C ALA A 428 7.57 -6.43 13.18
N ASN A 429 8.16 -6.64 12.00
CA ASN A 429 9.25 -7.59 11.79
C ASN A 429 10.53 -7.20 12.54
N LYS A 430 10.92 -5.91 12.50
CA LYS A 430 12.13 -5.39 13.17
C LYS A 430 12.05 -5.46 14.70
N ASN A 431 10.86 -5.29 15.27
CA ASN A 431 10.62 -5.44 16.72
C ASN A 431 10.43 -6.90 17.16
N GLY A 432 10.46 -7.87 16.24
CA GLY A 432 10.28 -9.28 16.57
C GLY A 432 8.87 -9.59 17.10
N ALA A 433 7.84 -9.12 16.40
CA ALA A 433 6.45 -9.41 16.74
C ALA A 433 6.15 -10.93 16.76
N ASP A 434 5.50 -11.38 17.83
CA ASP A 434 4.86 -12.70 17.92
C ASP A 434 3.39 -12.63 17.50
N LEU A 435 2.76 -11.45 17.58
CA LEU A 435 1.41 -11.16 17.10
C LEU A 435 1.33 -9.76 16.45
N PHE A 436 0.54 -9.65 15.39
CA PHE A 436 0.26 -8.39 14.69
C PHE A 436 -1.26 -8.16 14.54
N ILE A 437 -1.73 -6.95 14.89
CA ILE A 437 -3.14 -6.56 14.85
C ILE A 437 -3.28 -5.21 14.15
N SER A 438 -3.83 -5.20 12.93
CA SER A 438 -4.30 -3.97 12.26
C SER A 438 -5.71 -3.61 12.77
N ILE A 439 -5.96 -2.33 13.04
CA ILE A 439 -7.23 -1.82 13.58
C ILE A 439 -7.80 -0.78 12.61
N HIS A 440 -9.00 -1.06 12.09
CA HIS A 440 -9.71 -0.32 11.04
C HIS A 440 -11.22 -0.19 11.35
N ILE A 441 -11.93 0.60 10.57
CA ILE A 441 -13.38 0.80 10.61
C ILE A 441 -13.92 0.88 9.19
N ASN A 442 -14.38 -0.26 8.68
CA ASN A 442 -14.91 -0.46 7.32
C ASN A 442 -15.93 0.61 6.87
N SER A 443 -16.13 0.72 5.56
CA SER A 443 -17.12 1.61 4.95
C SER A 443 -17.85 0.90 3.83
N SER A 444 -19.16 1.14 3.72
CA SER A 444 -20.01 0.48 2.73
C SER A 444 -20.97 1.44 2.03
N PRO A 445 -21.13 1.33 0.69
CA PRO A 445 -22.27 1.82 -0.08
C PRO A 445 -23.65 1.49 0.53
N ASN A 446 -23.75 0.38 1.27
CA ASN A 446 -24.93 0.07 2.04
C ASN A 446 -24.80 0.67 3.44
N SER A 447 -25.48 1.79 3.69
CA SER A 447 -25.53 2.42 5.02
C SER A 447 -26.13 1.53 6.12
N ASP A 448 -26.83 0.44 5.77
CA ASP A 448 -27.35 -0.53 6.73
C ASP A 448 -26.33 -1.61 7.10
N ALA A 449 -25.19 -1.70 6.38
CA ALA A 449 -24.09 -2.59 6.75
C ALA A 449 -23.44 -2.06 8.03
N ARG A 450 -23.36 -2.92 9.05
CA ARG A 450 -22.86 -2.59 10.39
C ARG A 450 -22.29 -3.81 11.09
N GLY A 451 -21.62 -3.59 12.21
CA GLY A 451 -21.04 -4.63 13.06
C GLY A 451 -19.59 -4.95 12.75
N ILE A 452 -19.02 -5.83 13.57
CA ILE A 452 -17.59 -6.13 13.63
C ILE A 452 -17.28 -7.34 12.74
N GLU A 453 -16.17 -7.30 12.01
CA GLU A 453 -15.57 -8.43 11.29
C GLU A 453 -14.05 -8.47 11.51
N THR A 454 -13.49 -9.68 11.52
CA THR A 454 -12.03 -9.88 11.66
C THR A 454 -11.52 -10.64 10.45
N TYR A 455 -10.57 -10.06 9.73
CA TYR A 455 -9.92 -10.65 8.58
C TYR A 455 -8.60 -11.33 8.96
N TYR A 456 -8.37 -12.50 8.38
CA TYR A 456 -7.03 -13.08 8.24
C TYR A 456 -6.62 -13.13 6.77
N LEU A 457 -5.33 -13.36 6.55
CA LEU A 457 -4.76 -13.32 5.21
C LEU A 457 -5.05 -14.60 4.41
N SER A 458 -5.79 -14.46 3.30
CA SER A 458 -5.93 -15.47 2.23
C SER A 458 -6.49 -14.82 0.94
N LEU A 459 -6.81 -15.63 -0.07
CA LEU A 459 -7.64 -15.18 -1.19
C LEU A 459 -9.11 -15.10 -0.77
N ALA A 460 -9.74 -13.94 -1.02
CA ALA A 460 -11.17 -13.69 -0.79
C ALA A 460 -12.04 -14.41 -1.83
N ASP A 461 -13.09 -15.10 -1.38
CA ASP A 461 -14.11 -15.74 -2.23
C ASP A 461 -15.33 -14.85 -2.48
N ASP A 462 -15.70 -13.97 -1.56
CA ASP A 462 -16.75 -12.97 -1.75
C ASP A 462 -16.23 -11.61 -2.29
N ASP A 463 -17.13 -10.81 -2.89
CA ASP A 463 -16.78 -9.51 -3.48
C ASP A 463 -16.60 -8.39 -2.45
N GLU A 464 -17.25 -8.47 -1.29
CA GLU A 464 -17.12 -7.48 -0.22
C GLU A 464 -15.70 -7.52 0.37
N SER A 465 -15.22 -8.70 0.77
CA SER A 465 -13.83 -8.94 1.18
C SER A 465 -12.81 -8.57 0.10
N ARG A 466 -13.14 -8.76 -1.19
CA ARG A 466 -12.28 -8.29 -2.30
C ARG A 466 -12.21 -6.77 -2.37
N MET A 467 -13.33 -6.07 -2.19
CA MET A 467 -13.40 -4.61 -2.27
C MET A 467 -12.73 -3.94 -1.07
N THR A 468 -13.01 -4.37 0.17
CA THR A 468 -12.33 -3.82 1.36
C THR A 468 -10.82 -4.01 1.27
N ALA A 469 -10.33 -5.21 0.89
CA ALA A 469 -8.90 -5.41 0.68
C ALA A 469 -8.32 -4.68 -0.54
N ALA A 470 -9.12 -4.38 -1.57
CA ALA A 470 -8.66 -3.54 -2.69
C ALA A 470 -8.47 -2.09 -2.24
N LEU A 471 -9.41 -1.55 -1.44
CA LEU A 471 -9.37 -0.19 -0.89
C LEU A 471 -8.18 -0.01 0.06
N GLU A 472 -8.03 -0.89 1.05
CA GLU A 472 -6.90 -0.81 2.00
C GLU A 472 -5.55 -0.94 1.30
N ASN A 473 -5.46 -1.71 0.22
CA ASN A 473 -4.23 -1.87 -0.54
C ASN A 473 -3.86 -0.65 -1.41
N MET A 474 -4.73 0.35 -1.59
CA MET A 474 -4.47 1.51 -2.46
C MET A 474 -3.27 2.36 -2.01
N ALA A 475 -2.93 2.30 -0.72
CA ALA A 475 -1.78 3.01 -0.14
C ALA A 475 -0.41 2.30 -0.33
N SER A 476 -0.36 1.13 -0.98
CA SER A 476 0.89 0.37 -1.20
C SER A 476 1.60 0.74 -2.50
N GLU A 477 2.93 0.72 -2.47
CA GLU A 477 3.77 0.86 -3.67
C GLU A 477 3.92 -0.45 -4.48
N LYS A 478 3.47 -1.61 -3.96
CA LYS A 478 3.77 -2.94 -4.53
C LYS A 478 3.05 -3.25 -5.84
N GLY A 479 3.78 -3.86 -6.77
CA GLY A 479 3.23 -4.37 -8.03
C GLY A 479 2.42 -5.66 -7.85
N ILE A 480 1.39 -5.89 -8.69
CA ILE A 480 0.60 -7.15 -8.77
C ILE A 480 1.50 -8.40 -8.83
N LYS A 481 2.64 -8.32 -9.53
CA LYS A 481 3.64 -9.39 -9.62
C LYS A 481 4.34 -9.68 -8.27
N GLU A 482 4.61 -8.63 -7.50
CA GLU A 482 5.23 -8.73 -6.18
C GLU A 482 4.21 -9.21 -5.15
N LEU A 483 2.97 -8.71 -5.22
CA LEU A 483 1.83 -9.20 -4.46
C LEU A 483 1.62 -10.70 -4.68
N GLY A 484 1.72 -11.19 -5.92
CA GLY A 484 1.64 -12.63 -6.25
C GLY A 484 2.79 -13.47 -5.66
N ILE A 485 4.04 -13.01 -5.76
CA ILE A 485 5.22 -13.66 -5.14
C ILE A 485 5.09 -13.69 -3.61
N LEU A 486 4.54 -12.62 -3.04
CA LEU A 486 4.42 -12.46 -1.60
C LEU A 486 3.26 -13.34 -1.08
N LEU A 487 2.09 -13.31 -1.73
CA LEU A 487 0.99 -14.24 -1.49
C LEU A 487 1.43 -15.71 -1.59
N SER A 488 2.30 -16.08 -2.55
CA SER A 488 2.83 -17.45 -2.63
C SER A 488 3.76 -17.83 -1.47
N ARG A 489 4.46 -16.86 -0.85
CA ARG A 489 5.21 -17.08 0.42
C ARG A 489 4.30 -17.22 1.64
N ILE A 490 3.09 -16.68 1.54
CA ILE A 490 2.08 -16.55 2.61
C ILE A 490 1.17 -17.77 2.72
N LEU A 491 0.95 -18.50 1.63
CA LEU A 491 0.26 -19.79 1.63
C LEU A 491 1.03 -20.92 2.37
N LYS A 492 2.10 -20.56 3.10
CA LYS A 492 2.64 -21.37 4.22
C LYS A 492 1.55 -21.58 5.27
N THR A 493 0.94 -22.76 5.22
CA THR A 493 -0.25 -23.16 6.00
C THR A 493 -0.20 -22.81 7.48
N ALA A 494 0.96 -22.91 8.15
CA ALA A 494 1.11 -22.61 9.56
C ALA A 494 0.71 -21.17 9.95
N LYS A 495 1.22 -20.13 9.27
CA LYS A 495 0.85 -18.73 9.60
C LYS A 495 -0.65 -18.50 9.37
N VAL A 496 -1.20 -19.04 8.28
CA VAL A 496 -2.62 -18.86 7.91
C VAL A 496 -3.53 -19.55 8.94
N ALA A 497 -3.16 -20.75 9.41
CA ALA A 497 -3.90 -21.46 10.46
C ALA A 497 -3.92 -20.67 11.78
N GLU A 498 -2.76 -20.18 12.24
CA GLU A 498 -2.69 -19.37 13.47
C GLU A 498 -3.44 -18.05 13.33
N SER A 499 -3.27 -17.34 12.20
CA SER A 499 -3.98 -16.08 11.94
C SER A 499 -5.50 -16.28 11.92
N ARG A 500 -5.98 -17.41 11.39
CA ARG A 500 -7.41 -17.78 11.39
C ARG A 500 -7.92 -18.13 12.80
N ALA A 501 -7.14 -18.86 13.59
CA ALA A 501 -7.49 -19.18 14.98
C ALA A 501 -7.54 -17.92 15.85
N PHE A 502 -6.54 -17.04 15.71
CA PHE A 502 -6.46 -15.74 16.36
C PHE A 502 -7.64 -14.85 15.95
N ALA A 503 -7.98 -14.78 14.66
CA ALA A 503 -9.15 -14.05 14.18
C ALA A 503 -10.45 -14.57 14.79
N GLY A 504 -10.65 -15.89 14.84
CA GLY A 504 -11.85 -16.52 15.41
C GLY A 504 -12.04 -16.24 16.90
N ILE A 505 -10.95 -16.22 17.67
CA ILE A 505 -11.00 -15.89 19.10
C ILE A 505 -11.23 -14.39 19.31
N THR A 506 -10.52 -13.53 18.57
CA THR A 506 -10.66 -12.07 18.66
C THR A 506 -12.07 -11.61 18.28
N GLN A 507 -12.61 -12.10 17.15
CA GLN A 507 -13.99 -11.84 16.70
C GLN A 507 -15.02 -12.24 17.76
N TYR A 508 -14.87 -13.42 18.37
CA TYR A 508 -15.76 -13.90 19.43
C TYR A 508 -15.75 -12.97 20.65
N TYR A 509 -14.56 -12.56 21.11
CA TYR A 509 -14.43 -11.70 22.30
C TYR A 509 -14.87 -10.26 22.05
N LEU A 510 -14.69 -9.72 20.84
CA LEU A 510 -15.27 -8.46 20.38
C LEU A 510 -16.79 -8.47 20.54
N CYS A 511 -17.50 -9.23 19.71
CA CYS A 511 -18.96 -9.23 19.71
C CYS A 511 -19.56 -9.60 21.07
N LYS A 512 -18.94 -10.53 21.82
CA LYS A 512 -19.41 -10.93 23.15
C LYS A 512 -19.31 -9.82 24.21
N LYS A 513 -18.34 -8.91 24.12
CA LYS A 513 -18.11 -7.86 25.13
C LYS A 513 -18.63 -6.49 24.70
N THR A 514 -18.74 -6.21 23.40
CA THR A 514 -19.34 -4.97 22.89
C THR A 514 -20.85 -5.09 22.68
N GLY A 515 -21.37 -6.31 22.44
CA GLY A 515 -22.75 -6.55 22.00
C GLY A 515 -22.99 -6.27 20.52
N SER A 516 -21.95 -5.91 19.76
CA SER A 516 -22.05 -5.48 18.36
C SER A 516 -22.35 -6.66 17.43
N TYR A 517 -23.06 -6.38 16.34
CA TYR A 517 -23.43 -7.39 15.35
C TYR A 517 -22.21 -8.14 14.81
N ASN A 518 -22.30 -9.47 14.79
CA ASN A 518 -21.20 -10.36 14.45
C ASN A 518 -21.23 -10.70 12.95
N ARG A 519 -20.33 -10.09 12.17
CA ARG A 519 -20.16 -10.37 10.73
C ARG A 519 -19.21 -11.56 10.46
N GLY A 520 -18.61 -12.12 11.51
CA GLY A 520 -17.79 -13.33 11.45
C GLY A 520 -16.31 -13.08 11.11
N VAL A 521 -15.63 -14.16 10.73
CA VAL A 521 -14.23 -14.14 10.31
C VAL A 521 -14.14 -14.25 8.79
N ARG A 522 -13.51 -13.26 8.17
CA ARG A 522 -13.32 -13.19 6.72
C ARG A 522 -11.87 -13.43 6.32
N LYS A 523 -11.62 -13.49 5.02
CA LYS A 523 -10.28 -13.72 4.47
C LYS A 523 -10.05 -12.83 3.25
N ALA A 524 -8.93 -12.11 3.19
CA ALA A 524 -8.64 -11.25 2.05
C ALA A 524 -7.14 -10.89 1.92
N PRO A 525 -6.67 -10.45 0.73
CA PRO A 525 -5.24 -10.27 0.44
C PRO A 525 -4.70 -8.89 0.89
N PHE A 526 -4.91 -8.50 2.15
CA PHE A 526 -4.42 -7.23 2.70
C PHE A 526 -2.89 -7.18 2.76
N ILE A 527 -2.29 -6.14 2.18
CA ILE A 527 -0.83 -5.92 2.11
C ILE A 527 -0.21 -5.72 3.52
N VAL A 528 -0.98 -5.18 4.46
CA VAL A 528 -0.57 -5.00 5.86
C VAL A 528 -0.53 -6.31 6.66
N LEU A 529 -1.38 -7.30 6.34
CA LEU A 529 -1.25 -8.65 6.92
C LEU A 529 -0.16 -9.47 6.22
N ILE A 530 0.20 -9.05 5.02
CA ILE A 530 1.05 -9.76 4.08
C ILE A 530 2.54 -9.66 4.44
N GLY A 531 3.02 -8.49 4.86
CA GLY A 531 4.45 -8.30 5.16
C GLY A 531 4.89 -8.85 6.52
N ALA A 532 3.98 -9.00 7.49
CA ALA A 532 4.31 -9.45 8.84
C ALA A 532 4.70 -10.93 8.88
N ASN A 533 5.78 -11.29 9.60
CA ASN A 533 6.19 -12.69 9.80
C ASN A 533 5.32 -13.42 10.84
N ALA A 534 4.75 -12.68 11.78
CA ALA A 534 3.84 -13.17 12.82
C ALA A 534 2.47 -13.63 12.26
N PRO A 535 1.70 -14.44 13.03
CA PRO A 535 0.25 -14.49 12.92
C PRO A 535 -0.35 -13.07 12.96
N SER A 536 -1.22 -12.76 12.00
CA SER A 536 -1.59 -11.38 11.68
C SER A 536 -3.07 -11.26 11.32
N ILE A 537 -3.79 -10.36 12.00
CA ILE A 537 -5.22 -10.09 11.75
C ILE A 537 -5.47 -8.60 11.50
N LEU A 538 -6.53 -8.30 10.73
CA LEU A 538 -7.09 -6.96 10.59
C LEU A 538 -8.50 -6.99 11.19
N VAL A 539 -8.83 -6.03 12.05
CA VAL A 539 -10.13 -5.94 12.72
C VAL A 539 -10.88 -4.71 12.24
N GLU A 540 -12.07 -4.91 11.71
CA GLU A 540 -13.04 -3.86 11.43
C GLU A 540 -13.96 -3.68 12.64
N LEU A 541 -13.91 -2.52 13.29
CA LEU A 541 -14.60 -2.28 14.56
C LEU A 541 -16.07 -1.81 14.44
N GLY A 542 -16.57 -1.74 13.22
CA GLY A 542 -17.90 -1.25 12.84
C GLY A 542 -17.85 -0.68 11.43
N PHE A 543 -18.93 -0.06 10.99
CA PHE A 543 -19.01 0.62 9.69
C PHE A 543 -19.17 2.13 9.87
N ILE A 544 -18.21 2.93 9.40
CA ILE A 544 -18.25 4.39 9.56
C ILE A 544 -19.29 5.07 8.66
N SER A 545 -19.86 4.33 7.70
CA SER A 545 -21.03 4.73 6.92
C SER A 545 -22.38 4.40 7.58
N ASN A 546 -22.38 3.69 8.72
CA ASN A 546 -23.59 3.36 9.49
C ASN A 546 -23.75 4.24 10.73
N GLN A 547 -24.94 4.83 10.91
CA GLN A 547 -25.21 5.74 12.00
C GLN A 547 -25.03 5.12 13.40
N ASN A 548 -25.51 3.89 13.60
CA ASN A 548 -25.48 3.25 14.91
C ASN A 548 -24.04 2.91 15.34
N ASP A 549 -23.22 2.41 14.41
CA ASP A 549 -21.81 2.15 14.67
C ASP A 549 -21.04 3.46 14.90
N VAL A 550 -21.35 4.54 14.17
CA VAL A 550 -20.77 5.88 14.40
C VAL A 550 -21.16 6.46 15.77
N GLU A 551 -22.40 6.29 16.22
CA GLU A 551 -22.85 6.72 17.56
C GLU A 551 -22.13 5.94 18.66
N LEU A 552 -21.94 4.63 18.49
CA LEU A 552 -21.16 3.80 19.40
C LEU A 552 -19.67 4.20 19.41
N LEU A 553 -19.03 4.33 18.24
CA LEU A 553 -17.61 4.65 18.10
C LEU A 553 -17.24 6.06 18.60
N LYS A 554 -18.22 6.97 18.73
CA LYS A 554 -18.04 8.27 19.41
C LYS A 554 -17.94 8.16 20.93
N SER A 555 -18.47 7.09 21.54
CA SER A 555 -18.49 6.91 23.00
C SER A 555 -17.17 6.38 23.56
N ASP A 556 -16.61 7.06 24.57
CA ASP A 556 -15.42 6.58 25.28
C ASP A 556 -15.65 5.23 25.95
N ASP A 557 -16.79 5.03 26.64
CA ASP A 557 -17.20 3.74 27.20
C ASP A 557 -17.17 2.58 26.18
N TYR A 558 -17.54 2.85 24.93
CA TYR A 558 -17.56 1.84 23.87
C TYR A 558 -16.16 1.58 23.30
N LYS A 559 -15.34 2.62 23.15
CA LYS A 559 -13.91 2.48 22.79
C LYS A 559 -13.13 1.71 23.85
N ASP A 560 -13.42 1.92 25.14
CA ASP A 560 -12.87 1.13 26.24
C ASP A 560 -13.38 -0.32 26.24
N LYS A 561 -14.68 -0.55 25.97
CA LYS A 561 -15.22 -1.92 25.78
C LYS A 561 -14.54 -2.64 24.62
N ILE A 562 -14.27 -1.97 23.49
CA ILE A 562 -13.50 -2.53 22.37
C ILE A 562 -12.07 -2.85 22.81
N ALA A 563 -11.35 -1.90 23.42
CA ALA A 563 -9.96 -2.13 23.83
C ALA A 563 -9.83 -3.29 24.82
N TYR A 564 -10.75 -3.41 25.78
CA TYR A 564 -10.85 -4.54 26.70
C TYR A 564 -11.25 -5.85 26.00
N ALA A 565 -12.09 -5.79 24.97
CA ALA A 565 -12.44 -6.95 24.15
C ALA A 565 -11.25 -7.47 23.33
N LEU A 566 -10.52 -6.58 22.64
CA LEU A 566 -9.29 -6.91 21.90
C LEU A 566 -8.25 -7.54 22.82
N MET A 567 -7.98 -6.92 23.98
CA MET A 567 -7.10 -7.47 25.01
C MET A 567 -7.55 -8.88 25.44
N SER A 568 -8.86 -9.09 25.62
CA SER A 568 -9.41 -10.39 26.04
C SER A 568 -9.28 -11.48 24.96
N GLY A 569 -9.49 -11.12 23.69
CA GLY A 569 -9.30 -12.03 22.56
C GLY A 569 -7.84 -12.44 22.37
N ILE A 570 -6.93 -11.48 22.50
CA ILE A 570 -5.48 -11.70 22.52
C ILE A 570 -5.09 -12.64 23.67
N GLU A 571 -5.51 -12.35 24.90
CA GLU A 571 -5.18 -13.19 26.06
C GLU A 571 -5.79 -14.60 25.98
N GLU A 572 -6.99 -14.77 25.42
CA GLU A 572 -7.55 -16.11 25.23
C GLU A 572 -6.84 -16.88 24.11
N TYR A 573 -6.45 -16.24 23.01
CA TYR A 573 -5.62 -16.88 21.99
C TYR A 573 -4.27 -17.33 22.58
N ILE A 574 -3.62 -16.46 23.37
CA ILE A 574 -2.36 -16.76 24.07
C ILE A 574 -2.55 -17.92 25.06
N LYS A 575 -3.68 -18.03 25.77
CA LYS A 575 -3.98 -19.24 26.56
C LYS A 575 -4.13 -20.47 25.65
N SER A 576 -4.87 -20.36 24.55
CA SER A 576 -5.16 -21.47 23.64
C SER A 576 -3.92 -22.10 22.98
N ILE A 577 -2.79 -21.37 22.92
CA ILE A 577 -1.51 -21.93 22.45
C ILE A 577 -0.67 -22.56 23.57
N ASN A 578 -0.89 -22.16 24.84
CA ASN A 578 -0.19 -22.70 26.01
C ASN A 578 -0.91 -23.91 26.64
N SER A 579 -2.24 -24.04 26.48
CA SER A 579 -3.04 -25.12 27.10
C SER A 579 -2.95 -26.49 26.43
N THR A 580 -1.97 -26.72 25.54
CA THR A 580 -1.79 -27.97 24.77
C THR A 580 -0.36 -28.50 24.80
N GLY A 581 0.44 -28.09 25.79
CA GLY A 581 1.80 -28.61 26.07
C GLY A 581 1.88 -29.24 27.45
#